data_AF-A0A3D3YVM7-F1
#
_entry.id   AF-A0A3D3YVM7-F1
#
_cell.length_a   1.000
_cell.length_b   1.000
_cell.length_c   1.000
_cell.angle_alpha   90.00
_cell.angle_beta   90.00
_cell.angle_gamma   90.00
#
_symmetry.space_group_name_H-M   'P 1'
#
loop_
_entity.id
_entity.type
_entity.pdbx_description
1 polymer ?
#
loop_
_entity_poly.entity_id
_entity_poly.type
_entity_poly.pdbx_seq_one_letter_code
_entity_poly.pdbx_strand_id
1 'polypeptide(L)'
;MAPREGATMDRRQFLRGAGAVGLGTAVAGTLATPAFGSTTTLVRVFRLSTRREDACTACKAHAANRYYRLHRYANHGRAHRGCNCDIVSQKIRKRLWTAYFVRSDGSLRRVHDVRHRT
;
A
#
# COMPACT_ATOMS: atom_id res chain seq x y z
N MET A 1 -40.64 25.10 4.54
CA MET A 1 -39.51 24.22 4.20
C MET A 1 -38.23 24.92 4.64
N ALA A 2 -37.62 24.48 5.75
CA ALA A 2 -36.43 25.11 6.32
C ALA A 2 -35.14 24.41 5.83
N PRO A 3 -34.04 25.15 5.58
CA PRO A 3 -32.74 24.55 5.27
C PRO A 3 -32.06 24.03 6.55
N ARG A 4 -31.43 22.85 6.45
CA ARG A 4 -30.60 22.26 7.51
C ARG A 4 -29.16 22.74 7.35
N GLU A 5 -28.67 23.47 8.34
CA GLU A 5 -27.27 23.88 8.46
C GLU A 5 -26.41 22.70 8.93
N GLY A 6 -25.51 22.23 8.06
CA GLY A 6 -24.51 21.23 8.39
C GLY A 6 -23.31 21.89 9.05
N ALA A 7 -23.17 21.74 10.36
CA ALA A 7 -21.98 22.15 11.09
C ALA A 7 -20.76 21.32 10.65
N THR A 8 -19.90 21.90 9.82
CA THR A 8 -18.57 21.36 9.54
C THR A 8 -17.68 21.59 10.75
N MET A 9 -17.54 20.57 11.59
CA MET A 9 -16.55 20.56 12.67
C MET A 9 -15.13 20.64 12.08
N ASP A 10 -14.42 21.71 12.42
CA ASP A 10 -13.05 21.96 12.01
C ASP A 10 -12.09 21.03 12.77
N ARG A 11 -11.34 20.22 12.01
CA ARG A 11 -10.35 19.25 12.49
C ARG A 11 -9.27 19.89 13.37
N ARG A 12 -9.09 21.22 13.29
CA ARG A 12 -8.09 21.97 14.05
C ARG A 12 -8.51 22.28 15.50
N GLN A 13 -9.81 22.24 15.82
CA GLN A 13 -10.27 22.47 17.20
C GLN A 13 -10.08 21.27 18.12
N PHE A 14 -10.00 20.04 17.59
CA PHE A 14 -9.83 18.84 18.40
C PHE A 14 -8.43 18.74 19.04
N LEU A 15 -7.41 19.36 18.46
CA LEU A 15 -6.02 19.30 18.96
C LEU A 15 -5.67 20.34 20.03
N ARG A 16 -6.62 21.22 20.41
CA ARG A 16 -6.38 22.26 21.44
C ARG A 16 -6.93 21.92 22.82
N GLY A 17 -7.63 20.81 22.99
CA GLY A 17 -8.37 20.48 24.21
C GLY A 17 -7.67 19.60 25.25
N ALA A 18 -6.35 19.40 25.17
CA ALA A 18 -5.61 18.52 26.09
C ALA A 18 -4.46 19.25 26.81
N GLY A 19 -4.76 20.36 27.47
CA GLY A 19 -3.82 21.11 28.31
C GLY A 19 -4.41 21.36 29.70
N ALA A 20 -4.45 20.31 30.53
CA ALA A 20 -4.88 20.41 31.92
C ALA A 20 -3.70 20.81 32.82
N VAL A 21 -4.01 21.73 33.73
CA VAL A 21 -3.23 22.30 34.83
C VAL A 21 -2.64 21.23 35.75
N GLY A 22 -1.38 21.38 36.16
CA GLY A 22 -0.77 20.58 37.23
C GLY A 22 0.71 20.93 37.47
N LEU A 23 0.98 21.84 38.41
CA LEU A 23 2.31 22.07 38.99
C LEU A 23 2.65 20.87 39.89
N GLY A 24 3.49 19.96 39.40
CA GLY A 24 3.99 18.79 40.11
C GLY A 24 5.48 18.61 39.87
N THR A 25 6.22 18.43 40.96
CA THR A 25 7.66 18.17 41.08
C THR A 25 8.28 17.34 39.94
N ALA A 26 9.30 17.90 39.29
CA ALA A 26 10.06 17.25 38.24
C ALA A 26 10.97 16.15 38.81
N VAL A 27 10.53 14.90 38.75
CA VAL A 27 11.45 13.75 38.81
C VAL A 27 12.01 13.58 37.40
N ALA A 28 13.29 13.90 37.22
CA ALA A 28 14.03 13.68 35.98
C ALA A 28 14.25 12.16 35.77
N GLY A 29 13.18 11.44 35.43
CA GLY A 29 13.24 10.08 34.95
C GLY A 29 13.61 10.10 33.47
N THR A 30 14.80 9.63 33.13
CA THR A 30 15.22 9.32 31.77
C THR A 30 14.30 8.24 31.21
N LEU A 31 13.20 8.65 30.58
CA LEU A 31 12.35 7.77 29.79
C LEU A 31 13.14 7.37 28.54
N ALA A 32 13.83 6.24 28.64
CA ALA A 32 14.38 5.55 27.48
C ALA A 32 13.21 5.20 26.56
N THR A 33 13.04 5.98 25.49
CA THR A 33 12.13 5.64 24.41
C THR A 33 12.60 4.32 23.81
N PRO A 34 11.79 3.25 23.84
CA PRO A 34 12.14 2.04 23.13
C PRO A 34 12.22 2.39 21.64
N ALA A 35 13.44 2.36 21.10
CA ALA A 35 13.66 2.37 19.67
C ALA A 35 13.08 1.07 19.12
N PHE A 36 11.78 1.07 18.81
CA PHE A 36 11.14 0.01 18.05
C PHE A 36 11.72 0.01 16.64
N GLY A 37 12.88 -0.62 16.50
CA GLY A 37 13.48 -0.96 15.22
C GLY A 37 12.57 -1.97 14.52
N SER A 38 11.51 -1.49 13.87
CA SER A 38 10.69 -2.32 12.99
C SER A 38 11.54 -2.72 11.79
N THR A 39 12.21 -3.87 11.89
CA THR A 39 12.90 -4.50 10.76
C THR A 39 11.85 -4.73 9.67
N THR A 40 11.89 -3.90 8.63
CA THR A 40 10.90 -3.95 7.57
C THR A 40 11.15 -5.20 6.73
N THR A 41 10.34 -6.24 6.94
CA THR A 41 10.40 -7.43 6.10
C THR A 41 9.97 -7.08 4.67
N LEU A 42 10.88 -7.32 3.72
CA LEU A 42 10.62 -7.15 2.30
C LEU A 42 10.24 -8.48 1.66
N VAL A 43 9.21 -8.47 0.83
CA VAL A 43 8.70 -9.63 0.08
C VAL A 43 8.79 -9.33 -1.41
N ARG A 44 9.19 -10.33 -2.19
CA ARG A 44 9.29 -10.21 -3.65
C ARG A 44 7.91 -10.34 -4.30
N VAL A 45 7.63 -9.48 -5.27
CA VAL A 45 6.48 -9.53 -6.19
C VAL A 45 6.97 -9.37 -7.62
N PHE A 46 6.10 -9.65 -8.58
CA PHE A 46 6.42 -9.60 -10.01
C PHE A 46 5.47 -8.66 -10.74
N ARG A 47 5.96 -7.98 -11.77
CA ARG A 47 5.15 -7.14 -12.67
C ARG A 47 5.70 -7.22 -14.08
N LEU A 48 4.86 -6.97 -15.08
CA LEU A 48 5.36 -6.75 -16.44
C LEU A 48 6.09 -5.41 -16.49
N SER A 49 7.23 -5.38 -17.18
CA SER A 49 7.93 -4.13 -17.49
C SER A 49 7.05 -3.31 -18.42
N THR A 50 6.68 -2.11 -17.99
CA THR A 50 5.88 -1.19 -18.81
C THR A 50 6.62 0.09 -19.18
N ARG A 51 7.86 0.25 -18.68
CA ARG A 51 8.67 1.46 -18.86
C ARG A 51 9.78 1.31 -19.89
N ARG A 52 10.12 0.09 -20.29
CA ARG A 52 11.11 -0.15 -21.35
C ARG A 52 10.49 0.10 -22.74
N GLU A 53 11.32 0.50 -23.68
CA GLU A 53 10.93 0.67 -25.09
C GLU A 53 10.37 -0.65 -25.65
N ASP A 54 10.95 -1.78 -25.28
CA ASP A 54 10.59 -3.12 -25.76
C ASP A 54 9.24 -3.66 -25.28
N ALA A 55 8.59 -2.99 -24.31
CA ALA A 55 7.29 -3.44 -23.85
C ALA A 55 6.20 -3.02 -24.84
N CYS A 56 5.44 -3.99 -25.35
CA CYS A 56 4.36 -3.71 -26.30
C CYS A 56 3.26 -2.84 -25.66
N THR A 57 2.61 -1.99 -26.46
CA THR A 57 1.57 -1.06 -26.01
C THR A 57 0.41 -1.76 -25.30
N ALA A 58 0.03 -2.94 -25.78
CA ALA A 58 -1.02 -3.75 -25.15
C ALA A 58 -0.67 -4.16 -23.72
N CYS A 59 0.56 -4.65 -23.48
CA CYS A 59 0.99 -5.00 -22.12
C CYS A 59 1.23 -3.77 -21.25
N LYS A 60 1.69 -2.65 -21.82
CA LYS A 60 1.78 -1.36 -21.11
C LYS A 60 0.40 -0.95 -20.55
N ALA A 61 -0.63 -0.93 -21.38
CA ALA A 61 -1.98 -0.57 -20.96
C ALA A 61 -2.62 -1.60 -20.00
N HIS A 62 -2.43 -2.89 -20.27
CA HIS A 62 -3.04 -3.97 -19.48
C HIS A 62 -2.42 -4.11 -18.08
N ALA A 63 -1.10 -4.00 -17.98
CA ALA A 63 -0.34 -4.45 -16.80
C ALA A 63 0.35 -3.34 -16.00
N ALA A 64 0.25 -2.07 -16.39
CA ALA A 64 0.91 -0.95 -15.70
C ALA A 64 0.63 -0.90 -14.19
N ASN A 65 -0.59 -1.28 -13.79
CA ASN A 65 -1.06 -1.22 -12.40
C ASN A 65 -1.22 -2.59 -11.75
N ARG A 66 -0.70 -3.66 -12.36
CA ARG A 66 -0.88 -5.03 -11.89
C ARG A 66 0.38 -5.59 -11.23
N TYR A 67 0.20 -6.16 -10.06
CA TYR A 67 1.21 -6.92 -9.33
C TYR A 67 0.81 -8.39 -9.24
N TYR A 68 1.77 -9.26 -9.45
CA TYR A 68 1.61 -10.71 -9.44
C TYR A 68 2.41 -11.32 -8.30
N ARG A 69 1.80 -12.29 -7.62
CA ARG A 69 2.44 -12.97 -6.50
C ARG A 69 3.61 -13.85 -6.93
N LEU A 70 3.50 -14.47 -8.11
CA LEU A 70 4.48 -15.42 -8.67
C LEU A 70 4.81 -15.05 -10.11
N HIS A 71 6.03 -15.34 -10.54
CA HIS A 71 6.50 -15.09 -11.91
C HIS A 71 5.58 -15.72 -12.97
N ARG A 72 5.15 -16.98 -12.77
CA ARG A 72 4.22 -17.66 -13.68
C ARG A 72 2.89 -16.93 -13.88
N TYR A 73 2.38 -16.26 -12.84
CA TYR A 73 1.14 -15.49 -12.95
C TYR A 73 1.34 -14.21 -13.76
N ALA A 74 2.51 -13.56 -13.65
CA ALA A 74 2.86 -12.45 -14.53
C ALA A 74 2.98 -12.91 -16.00
N ASN A 75 3.53 -14.09 -16.22
CA ASN A 75 3.63 -14.67 -17.56
C ASN A 75 2.27 -14.99 -18.18
N HIS A 76 1.34 -15.55 -17.40
CA HIS A 76 -0.03 -15.77 -17.86
C HIS A 76 -0.87 -14.48 -17.95
N GLY A 77 -0.49 -13.44 -17.22
CA GLY A 77 -1.14 -12.12 -17.22
C GLY A 77 -0.68 -11.18 -18.34
N ARG A 78 -0.07 -11.72 -19.41
CA ARG A 78 0.27 -10.97 -20.61
C ARG A 78 -1.00 -10.61 -21.39
N ALA A 79 -0.98 -9.46 -22.06
CA ALA A 79 -2.15 -8.96 -22.79
C ALA A 79 -2.52 -9.83 -24.01
N HIS A 80 -1.54 -10.50 -24.61
CA HIS A 80 -1.75 -11.39 -25.75
C HIS A 80 -0.79 -12.59 -25.70
N ARG A 81 -1.14 -13.65 -26.42
CA ARG A 81 -0.31 -14.85 -26.55
C ARG A 81 0.98 -14.48 -27.29
N GLY A 82 2.08 -15.09 -26.88
CA GLY A 82 3.40 -14.88 -27.50
C GLY A 82 4.09 -13.55 -27.18
N CYS A 83 3.56 -12.64 -26.33
CA CYS A 83 4.38 -11.48 -25.95
C CYS A 83 5.61 -11.95 -25.17
N ASN A 84 6.79 -11.44 -25.52
CA ASN A 84 8.03 -11.60 -24.77
C ASN A 84 8.38 -10.41 -23.87
N CYS A 85 7.42 -9.52 -23.63
CA CYS A 85 7.50 -8.40 -22.69
C CYS A 85 8.18 -8.81 -21.37
N ASP A 86 9.19 -8.09 -20.89
CA ASP A 86 9.93 -8.50 -19.69
C ASP A 86 9.05 -8.60 -18.44
N ILE A 87 9.38 -9.55 -17.56
CA ILE A 87 8.81 -9.64 -16.21
C ILE A 87 9.91 -9.23 -15.23
N VAL A 88 9.64 -8.18 -14.45
CA VAL A 88 10.59 -7.66 -13.46
C VAL A 88 10.14 -8.03 -12.05
N SER A 89 11.12 -8.32 -11.19
CA SER A 89 10.87 -8.53 -9.76
C SER A 89 11.00 -7.21 -9.00
N GLN A 90 10.11 -6.97 -8.04
CA GLN A 90 10.13 -5.82 -7.17
C GLN A 90 10.01 -6.27 -5.72
N LYS A 91 10.74 -5.65 -4.80
CA LYS A 91 10.60 -5.88 -3.35
C LYS A 91 9.60 -4.87 -2.79
N ILE A 92 8.60 -5.35 -2.04
CA ILE A 92 7.62 -4.52 -1.34
C ILE A 92 7.55 -4.90 0.14
N ARG A 93 7.06 -4.00 0.98
CA ARG A 93 6.89 -4.27 2.42
C ARG A 93 5.87 -5.39 2.63
N LYS A 94 6.11 -6.29 3.60
CA LYS A 94 5.20 -7.41 3.94
C LYS A 94 3.77 -6.94 4.21
N ARG A 95 3.57 -5.82 4.92
CA ARG A 95 2.24 -5.23 5.17
C ARG A 95 1.49 -4.90 3.87
N LEU A 96 2.20 -4.35 2.88
CA LEU A 96 1.62 -4.04 1.57
C LEU A 96 1.31 -5.31 0.79
N TRP A 97 2.20 -6.30 0.84
CA TRP A 97 1.97 -7.62 0.24
C TRP A 97 0.71 -8.29 0.80
N THR A 98 0.54 -8.28 2.13
CA THR A 98 -0.66 -8.81 2.79
C THR A 98 -1.91 -8.07 2.29
N ALA A 99 -1.89 -6.75 2.25
CA ALA A 99 -3.01 -5.95 1.75
C ALA A 99 -3.33 -6.21 0.26
N TYR A 100 -2.35 -6.61 -0.55
CA TYR A 100 -2.54 -6.88 -1.97
C TYR A 100 -3.07 -8.29 -2.24
N PHE A 101 -2.54 -9.28 -1.51
CA PHE A 101 -2.73 -10.68 -1.87
C PHE A 101 -3.51 -11.51 -0.85
N VAL A 102 -3.65 -11.09 0.41
CA VAL A 102 -4.42 -11.85 1.41
C VAL A 102 -5.86 -11.34 1.43
N ARG A 103 -6.82 -12.24 1.26
CA ARG A 103 -8.26 -11.95 1.39
C ARG A 103 -8.69 -12.08 2.86
N SER A 104 -9.91 -11.63 3.16
CA SER A 104 -10.51 -11.76 4.51
C SER A 104 -10.67 -13.22 4.96
N ASP A 105 -10.85 -14.15 4.01
CA ASP A 105 -10.94 -15.60 4.23
C ASP A 105 -9.57 -16.30 4.37
N GLY A 106 -8.46 -15.54 4.36
CA GLY A 106 -7.10 -16.07 4.41
C GLY A 106 -6.60 -16.63 3.06
N SER A 107 -7.43 -16.72 2.04
CA SER A 107 -7.02 -17.17 0.71
C SER A 107 -6.14 -16.11 0.01
N LEU A 108 -5.34 -16.58 -0.94
CA LEU A 108 -4.34 -15.74 -1.60
C LEU A 108 -4.73 -15.41 -3.05
N ARG A 109 -4.82 -14.13 -3.37
CA ARG A 109 -5.00 -13.62 -4.74
C ARG A 109 -3.76 -13.91 -5.59
N ARG A 110 -3.99 -14.17 -6.88
CA ARG A 110 -2.91 -14.37 -7.87
C ARG A 110 -2.35 -13.04 -8.38
N VAL A 111 -3.25 -12.07 -8.57
CA VAL A 111 -3.00 -10.74 -9.11
C VAL A 111 -3.70 -9.67 -8.25
N HIS A 112 -3.08 -8.50 -8.16
CA HIS A 112 -3.67 -7.30 -7.56
C HIS A 112 -3.56 -6.15 -8.56
N ASP A 113 -4.66 -5.46 -8.85
CA ASP A 113 -4.68 -4.24 -9.67
C ASP A 113 -4.89 -3.04 -8.75
N VAL A 114 -3.93 -2.11 -8.74
CA VAL A 114 -3.92 -0.97 -7.81
C VAL A 114 -5.05 0.02 -8.08
N ARG A 115 -5.66 -0.01 -9.28
CA ARG A 115 -6.77 0.90 -9.64
C ARG A 115 -8.04 0.68 -8.81
N HIS A 116 -8.26 -0.52 -8.28
CA HIS A 116 -9.50 -0.86 -7.57
C HIS A 116 -9.41 -0.64 -6.05
N ARG A 117 -8.62 0.35 -5.60
CA ARG A 117 -8.71 0.86 -4.23
C ARG A 117 -9.71 2.02 -4.19
N THR A 118 -10.97 1.66 -4.04
CA THR A 118 -12.05 2.58 -3.63
C THR A 118 -12.58 2.10 -2.30
#